data_AF-A0A364V767-F1
#
_entry.id   AF-A0A364V767-F1
#
_cell.length_a   1.000
_cell.length_b   1.000
_cell.length_c   1.000
_cell.angle_alpha   90.00
_cell.angle_beta   90.00
_cell.angle_gamma   90.00
#
_symmetry.space_group_name_H-M   'P 1'
#
loop_
_entity.id
_entity.type
_entity.pdbx_description
1 polymer ?
#
loop_
_entity_poly.entity_id
_entity_poly.type
_entity_poly.pdbx_seq_one_letter_code
_entity_poly.pdbx_strand_id
1 'polypeptide(L)'
;MTGQLVDKQRERELDPAIAKAQRLINHRARSEHELRERMAADGFEAADIEEVVQRCLDNGMLNDEDFAEQWVHQRHEHLGKSSHLLRRELQDKGVDASIIDRALEQIDAQQDREILRSLVEKKAGQLRTIPHDRAAYQAALRRIVGVAARRGFSSAESIAAGKAALEDRIAELRSTPPCSEDPGAPDRANRR
;
A
#
# COMPACT_ATOMS: atom_id res chain seq x y z
N MET A 1 41.73 -26.80 7.65
CA MET A 1 40.68 -26.80 8.69
C MET A 1 39.39 -27.20 8.01
N THR A 2 38.86 -28.34 8.47
CA THR A 2 37.54 -28.96 8.25
C THR A 2 36.78 -28.62 6.96
N GLY A 3 37.10 -29.32 5.87
CA GLY A 3 36.15 -29.45 4.77
C GLY A 3 34.96 -30.30 5.24
N GLN A 4 33.80 -29.68 5.41
CA GLN A 4 32.55 -30.41 5.57
C GLN A 4 32.39 -31.33 4.36
N LEU A 5 32.35 -32.64 4.61
CA LEU A 5 31.86 -33.61 3.64
C LEU A 5 30.39 -33.28 3.42
N VAL A 6 30.08 -32.55 2.35
CA VAL A 6 28.70 -32.34 1.91
C VAL A 6 28.09 -33.73 1.75
N ASP A 7 27.05 -34.02 2.55
CA ASP A 7 26.28 -35.24 2.42
C ASP A 7 25.54 -35.19 1.09
N LYS A 8 26.17 -35.77 0.06
CA LYS A 8 25.65 -35.77 -1.31
C LYS A 8 24.27 -36.41 -1.42
N GLN A 9 23.88 -37.26 -0.47
CA GLN A 9 22.55 -37.85 -0.46
C GLN A 9 21.54 -36.83 0.05
N ARG A 10 21.81 -36.18 1.18
CA ARG A 10 20.96 -35.10 1.70
C ARG A 10 20.77 -33.97 0.69
N GLU A 11 21.84 -33.63 -0.02
CA GLU A 11 21.79 -32.59 -1.05
C GLU A 11 20.80 -32.94 -2.18
N ARG A 12 20.81 -34.19 -2.65
CA ARG A 12 19.86 -34.69 -3.67
C ARG A 12 18.42 -34.73 -3.17
N GLU A 13 18.23 -35.03 -1.89
CA GLU A 13 16.91 -35.03 -1.26
C GLU A 13 16.33 -33.62 -1.16
N LEU A 14 17.17 -32.61 -0.94
CA LEU A 14 16.77 -31.19 -0.86
C LEU A 14 16.63 -30.49 -2.20
N ASP A 15 17.24 -31.01 -3.28
CA ASP A 15 17.22 -30.40 -4.62
C ASP A 15 15.81 -29.92 -5.05
N PRO A 16 14.72 -30.69 -4.88
CA PRO A 16 13.37 -30.22 -5.24
C PRO A 16 12.90 -29.01 -4.43
N ALA A 17 13.23 -28.98 -3.13
CA ALA A 17 12.86 -27.90 -2.21
C ALA A 17 13.67 -26.62 -2.53
N ILE A 18 14.97 -26.76 -2.77
CA ILE A 18 15.85 -25.67 -3.21
C ILE A 18 15.35 -25.09 -4.54
N ALA A 19 15.13 -25.93 -5.55
CA ALA A 19 14.64 -25.49 -6.85
C ALA A 19 13.24 -24.83 -6.75
N LYS A 20 12.42 -25.26 -5.80
CA LYS A 20 11.14 -24.61 -5.53
C LYS A 20 11.33 -23.22 -4.91
N ALA A 21 12.13 -23.10 -3.86
CA ALA A 21 12.39 -21.83 -3.19
C ALA A 21 12.96 -20.79 -4.15
N GLN A 22 13.98 -21.17 -4.94
CA GLN A 22 14.57 -20.32 -5.96
C GLN A 22 13.55 -19.82 -6.97
N ARG A 23 12.66 -20.68 -7.48
CA ARG A 23 11.58 -20.26 -8.38
C ARG A 23 10.62 -19.27 -7.72
N LEU A 24 10.30 -19.47 -6.45
CA LEU A 24 9.39 -18.59 -5.70
C LEU A 24 9.99 -17.19 -5.48
N ILE A 25 11.28 -17.13 -5.11
CA ILE A 25 12.03 -15.89 -4.85
C ILE A 25 12.30 -15.14 -6.17
N ASN A 26 12.71 -15.84 -7.22
CA ASN A 26 12.99 -15.22 -8.52
C ASN A 26 11.73 -14.65 -9.21
N HIS A 27 10.55 -15.16 -8.86
CA HIS A 27 9.29 -14.62 -9.38
C HIS A 27 8.92 -13.28 -8.74
N ARG A 28 9.12 -13.15 -7.43
CA ARG A 28 8.95 -11.91 -6.67
C ARG A 28 9.67 -11.99 -5.33
N ALA A 29 10.05 -10.83 -4.78
CA ALA A 29 10.47 -10.70 -3.40
C ALA A 29 9.40 -11.29 -2.44
N ARG A 30 9.87 -11.97 -1.39
CA ARG A 30 9.07 -12.68 -0.38
C ARG A 30 9.72 -12.50 0.98
N SER A 31 8.92 -12.42 2.02
CA SER A 31 9.42 -12.63 3.37
C SER A 31 9.74 -14.11 3.61
N GLU A 32 10.52 -14.38 4.65
CA GLU A 32 10.78 -15.75 5.07
C GLU A 32 9.49 -16.53 5.37
N HIS A 33 8.55 -15.90 6.06
CA HIS A 33 7.26 -16.49 6.40
C HIS A 33 6.44 -16.83 5.15
N GLU A 34 6.37 -15.92 4.17
CA GLU A 34 5.68 -16.20 2.90
C GLU A 34 6.30 -17.38 2.15
N LEU A 35 7.63 -17.57 2.25
CA LEU A 35 8.30 -18.71 1.64
C LEU A 35 7.95 -20.01 2.36
N ARG A 36 8.05 -20.03 3.69
CA ARG A 36 7.70 -21.19 4.52
C ARG A 36 6.26 -21.64 4.26
N GLU A 37 5.30 -20.72 4.34
CA GLU A 37 3.87 -21.02 4.08
C GLU A 37 3.65 -21.57 2.67
N ARG A 38 4.28 -20.95 1.67
CA ARG A 38 4.08 -21.36 0.28
C ARG A 38 4.66 -22.75 0.01
N MET A 39 5.81 -23.09 0.60
CA MET A 39 6.42 -24.41 0.47
C MET A 39 5.62 -25.47 1.24
N ALA A 40 5.15 -25.17 2.46
CA ALA A 40 4.28 -26.07 3.21
C ALA A 40 2.98 -26.38 2.44
N ALA A 41 2.38 -25.36 1.80
CA ALA A 41 1.21 -25.54 0.95
C ALA A 41 1.46 -26.41 -0.30
N ASP A 42 2.72 -26.54 -0.73
CA ASP A 42 3.11 -27.47 -1.81
C ASP A 42 3.51 -28.86 -1.31
N GLY A 43 3.41 -29.12 0.00
CA GLY A 43 3.64 -30.43 0.61
C GLY A 43 5.10 -30.75 0.93
N PHE A 44 5.97 -29.75 1.03
CA PHE A 44 7.34 -29.96 1.52
C PHE A 44 7.36 -30.18 3.03
N GLU A 45 8.26 -31.06 3.50
CA GLU A 45 8.43 -31.36 4.92
C GLU A 45 9.04 -30.18 5.68
N ALA A 46 8.61 -29.99 6.93
CA ALA A 46 9.03 -28.83 7.74
C ALA A 46 10.56 -28.74 7.93
N ALA A 47 11.24 -29.88 8.07
CA ALA A 47 12.69 -29.92 8.21
C ALA A 47 13.42 -29.47 6.93
N ASP A 48 12.91 -29.87 5.76
CA ASP A 48 13.49 -29.47 4.47
C ASP A 48 13.24 -27.99 4.19
N ILE A 49 12.04 -27.49 4.55
CA ILE A 49 11.71 -26.07 4.45
C ILE A 49 12.67 -25.24 5.29
N GLU A 50 12.87 -25.58 6.56
CA GLU A 50 13.72 -24.80 7.45
C GLU A 50 15.18 -24.82 6.99
N GLU A 51 15.68 -25.98 6.55
CA GLU A 51 17.04 -26.07 6.01
C GLU A 51 17.21 -25.22 4.73
N VAL A 52 16.23 -25.23 3.82
CA VAL A 52 16.29 -24.41 2.60
C VAL A 52 16.17 -22.92 2.93
N VAL A 53 15.29 -22.53 3.84
CA VAL A 53 15.15 -21.13 4.27
C VAL A 53 16.44 -20.63 4.90
N GLN A 54 17.06 -21.40 5.80
CA GLN A 54 18.34 -21.02 6.41
C GLN A 54 19.43 -20.85 5.36
N ARG A 55 19.54 -21.77 4.39
CA ARG A 55 20.50 -21.63 3.28
C ARG A 55 20.24 -20.37 2.45
N CYS A 56 18.96 -20.02 2.22
CA CYS A 56 18.58 -18.79 1.53
C CYS A 56 18.90 -17.52 2.33
N LEU A 57 18.85 -17.57 3.66
CA LEU A 57 19.29 -16.48 4.51
C LEU A 57 20.82 -16.34 4.49
N ASP A 58 21.53 -17.45 4.67
CA ASP A 58 22.99 -17.48 4.74
C ASP A 58 23.66 -16.98 3.45
N ASN A 59 23.01 -17.18 2.30
CA ASN A 59 23.50 -16.72 1.00
C ASN A 59 22.87 -15.39 0.52
N GLY A 60 22.03 -14.75 1.35
CA GLY A 60 21.41 -13.46 1.05
C GLY A 60 20.31 -13.49 -0.02
N MET A 61 19.78 -14.67 -0.37
CA MET A 61 18.61 -14.77 -1.25
C MET A 61 17.31 -14.36 -0.55
N LEU A 62 17.25 -14.46 0.77
CA LEU A 62 16.20 -13.92 1.61
C LEU A 62 16.79 -12.86 2.54
N ASN A 63 16.07 -11.76 2.68
CA ASN A 63 16.38 -10.71 3.64
C ASN A 63 15.07 -9.97 3.98
N ASP A 64 14.56 -10.20 5.19
CA ASP A 64 13.32 -9.56 5.64
C ASP A 64 13.48 -8.04 5.86
N GLU A 65 14.70 -7.55 6.11
CA GLU A 65 14.99 -6.11 6.19
C GLU A 65 14.80 -5.44 4.82
N ASP A 66 15.51 -5.93 3.80
CA ASP A 66 15.38 -5.42 2.42
C ASP A 66 13.93 -5.56 1.91
N PHE A 67 13.29 -6.68 2.25
CA PHE A 67 11.90 -6.92 1.90
C PHE A 67 10.97 -5.86 2.52
N ALA A 68 11.12 -5.56 3.81
CA ALA A 68 10.30 -4.60 4.51
C ALA A 68 10.52 -3.17 3.99
N GLU A 69 11.77 -2.77 3.75
CA GLU A 69 12.09 -1.45 3.19
C GLU A 69 11.45 -1.25 1.82
N GLN A 70 11.62 -2.21 0.91
CA GLN A 70 11.01 -2.16 -0.43
C GLN A 70 9.48 -2.16 -0.35
N TRP A 71 8.91 -2.95 0.58
CA TRP A 71 7.47 -3.03 0.78
C TRP A 71 6.88 -1.69 1.21
N VAL A 72 7.55 -1.02 2.15
CA VAL A 72 7.18 0.31 2.65
C VAL A 72 7.32 1.34 1.54
N HIS A 73 8.50 1.47 0.94
CA HIS A 73 8.79 2.45 -0.12
C HIS A 73 7.77 2.34 -1.26
N GLN A 74 7.54 1.13 -1.79
CA GLN A 74 6.60 0.92 -2.89
C GLN A 74 5.18 1.39 -2.55
N ARG A 75 4.70 1.13 -1.33
CA ARG A 75 3.29 1.37 -0.97
C ARG A 75 3.04 2.76 -0.43
N HIS A 76 4.02 3.31 0.29
CA HIS A 76 3.92 4.66 0.80
C HIS A 76 3.94 5.64 -0.35
N GLU A 77 4.94 5.56 -1.24
CA GLU A 77 5.10 6.51 -2.33
C GLU A 77 4.07 6.33 -3.45
N HIS A 78 3.85 5.10 -3.93
CA HIS A 78 2.98 4.89 -5.08
C HIS A 78 1.51 4.73 -4.72
N LEU A 79 1.22 4.15 -3.55
CA LEU A 79 -0.14 3.82 -3.14
C LEU A 79 -0.64 4.69 -1.98
N GLY A 80 0.16 5.62 -1.45
CA GLY A 80 -0.24 6.54 -0.39
C GLY A 80 -0.89 5.82 0.79
N LYS A 81 -0.33 4.68 1.21
CA LYS A 81 -0.80 3.92 2.37
C LYS A 81 -0.15 4.47 3.64
N SER A 82 -0.94 4.61 4.70
CA SER A 82 -0.46 5.05 6.01
C SER A 82 0.53 4.07 6.62
N SER A 83 1.47 4.59 7.41
CA SER A 83 2.40 3.82 8.26
C SER A 83 1.70 2.71 9.06
N HIS A 84 0.54 2.99 9.66
CA HIS A 84 -0.25 2.02 10.43
C HIS A 84 -0.72 0.81 9.61
N LEU A 85 -1.13 1.02 8.37
CA LEU A 85 -1.53 -0.07 7.50
C LEU A 85 -0.33 -0.88 7.02
N LEU A 86 0.78 -0.20 6.72
CA LEU A 86 2.03 -0.87 6.33
C LEU A 86 2.54 -1.79 7.43
N ARG A 87 2.51 -1.33 8.69
CA ARG A 87 2.81 -2.17 9.86
C ARG A 87 2.00 -3.46 9.87
N ARG A 88 0.67 -3.36 9.72
CA ARG A 88 -0.21 -4.54 9.70
C ARG A 88 0.10 -5.45 8.53
N GLU A 89 0.30 -4.89 7.33
CA GLU A 89 0.65 -5.68 6.14
C GLU A 89 1.98 -6.43 6.29
N LEU A 90 2.96 -5.87 7.00
CA LEU A 90 4.23 -6.54 7.29
C LEU A 90 4.09 -7.59 8.40
N GLN A 91 3.25 -7.34 9.41
CA GLN A 91 2.91 -8.33 10.44
C GLN A 91 2.21 -9.55 9.84
N ASP A 92 1.26 -9.32 8.92
CA ASP A 92 0.57 -10.40 8.18
C ASP A 92 1.54 -11.20 7.29
N LYS A 93 2.74 -10.66 7.05
CA LYS A 93 3.83 -11.32 6.32
C LYS A 93 4.88 -11.94 7.23
N GLY A 94 4.63 -11.98 8.53
CA GLY A 94 5.52 -12.58 9.50
C GLY A 94 6.86 -11.85 9.66
N VAL A 95 6.97 -10.59 9.25
CA VAL A 95 8.20 -9.80 9.46
C VAL A 95 8.31 -9.43 10.94
N ASP A 96 9.52 -9.54 11.49
CA ASP A 96 9.77 -9.22 12.90
C ASP A 96 9.46 -7.75 13.23
N ALA A 97 8.98 -7.51 14.46
CA ALA A 97 8.59 -6.17 14.90
C ALA A 97 9.74 -5.15 14.81
N SER A 98 10.98 -5.57 15.12
CA SER A 98 12.15 -4.68 15.08
C SER A 98 12.55 -4.30 13.65
N ILE A 99 12.35 -5.20 12.68
CA ILE A 99 12.53 -4.91 11.25
C ILE A 99 11.43 -3.95 10.78
N ILE A 100 10.17 -4.19 11.19
CA ILE A 100 9.05 -3.32 10.85
C ILE A 100 9.28 -1.91 11.39
N ASP A 101 9.72 -1.78 12.63
CA ASP A 101 9.99 -0.48 13.24
C ASP A 101 11.04 0.29 12.44
N ARG A 102 12.19 -0.33 12.14
CA ARG A 102 13.24 0.28 11.30
C ARG A 102 12.74 0.66 9.90
N ALA A 103 12.00 -0.22 9.24
CA ALA A 103 11.48 0.04 7.89
C ALA A 103 10.44 1.18 7.87
N LEU A 104 9.78 1.48 9.00
CA LEU A 104 8.82 2.56 9.13
C LEU A 104 9.42 3.86 9.68
N GLU A 105 10.61 3.83 10.30
CA GLU A 105 11.32 5.02 10.80
C GLU A 105 11.57 6.06 9.70
N GLN A 106 11.71 5.61 8.44
CA GLN A 106 11.87 6.49 7.28
C GLN A 106 10.60 7.32 6.94
N ILE A 107 9.43 6.95 7.47
CA ILE A 107 8.19 7.70 7.22
C ILE A 107 8.07 8.85 8.22
N ASP A 108 8.22 10.06 7.72
CA ASP A 108 7.90 11.27 8.48
C ASP A 108 6.38 11.39 8.68
N ALA A 109 5.96 11.65 9.92
CA ALA A 109 4.58 11.94 10.27
C ALA A 109 4.01 13.13 9.47
N GLN A 110 4.86 14.10 9.09
CA GLN A 110 4.44 15.18 8.21
C GLN A 110 4.09 14.69 6.81
N GLN A 111 4.88 13.77 6.25
CA GLN A 111 4.63 13.17 4.94
C GLN A 111 3.33 12.35 4.95
N ASP A 112 3.06 11.59 6.02
CA ASP A 112 1.79 10.86 6.20
C ASP A 112 0.59 11.83 6.20
N ARG A 113 0.69 12.98 6.89
CA ARG A 113 -0.34 14.03 6.88
C ARG A 113 -0.54 14.64 5.49
N GLU A 114 0.53 14.86 4.74
CA GLU A 114 0.47 15.42 3.39
C GLU A 114 -0.18 14.46 2.39
N ILE A 115 0.12 13.17 2.48
CA ILE A 115 -0.55 12.13 1.70
C ILE A 115 -2.05 12.11 2.02
N LEU A 116 -2.40 12.09 3.31
CA LEU A 116 -3.81 12.14 3.73
C LEU A 116 -4.53 13.35 3.14
N ARG A 117 -3.95 14.55 3.29
CA ARG A 117 -4.48 15.80 2.76
C ARG A 117 -4.71 15.71 1.26
N SER A 118 -3.68 15.31 0.50
CA SER A 118 -3.76 15.17 -0.96
C SER A 118 -4.88 14.21 -1.40
N LEU A 119 -5.05 13.09 -0.69
CA LEU A 119 -6.11 12.11 -0.98
C LEU A 119 -7.51 12.70 -0.79
N VAL A 120 -7.74 13.40 0.32
CA VAL A 120 -9.06 13.96 0.64
C VAL A 120 -9.37 15.16 -0.25
N GLU A 121 -8.40 16.03 -0.53
CA GLU A 121 -8.53 17.18 -1.44
C GLU A 121 -8.85 16.71 -2.86
N LYS A 122 -8.09 15.73 -3.38
CA LYS A 122 -8.35 15.14 -4.69
C LYS A 122 -9.75 14.56 -4.78
N LYS A 123 -10.25 13.92 -3.71
CA LYS A 123 -11.61 13.38 -3.69
C LYS A 123 -12.67 14.48 -3.56
N ALA A 124 -12.44 15.48 -2.73
CA ALA A 124 -13.31 16.64 -2.58
C ALA A 124 -13.43 17.42 -3.90
N GLY A 125 -12.33 17.63 -4.61
CA GLY A 125 -12.28 18.30 -5.92
C GLY A 125 -13.13 17.64 -7.02
N GLN A 126 -13.59 16.40 -6.83
CA GLN A 126 -14.57 15.75 -7.71
C GLN A 126 -16.01 16.24 -7.49
N LEU A 127 -16.27 16.94 -6.40
CA LEU A 127 -17.57 17.56 -6.12
C LEU A 127 -17.81 18.73 -7.09
N ARG A 128 -18.93 18.67 -7.81
CA ARG A 128 -19.35 19.66 -8.82
C ARG A 128 -20.46 20.59 -8.32
N THR A 129 -21.21 20.16 -7.32
CA THR A 129 -22.38 20.89 -6.82
C THR A 129 -22.34 20.95 -5.31
N ILE A 130 -22.76 22.09 -4.76
CA ILE A 130 -22.86 22.30 -3.32
C ILE A 130 -23.95 21.38 -2.76
N PRO A 131 -23.68 20.58 -1.71
CA PRO A 131 -24.72 19.81 -1.04
C PRO A 131 -25.83 20.72 -0.50
N HIS A 132 -27.08 20.44 -0.84
CA HIS A 132 -28.22 21.30 -0.52
C HIS A 132 -28.79 21.08 0.89
N ASP A 133 -28.48 19.93 1.51
CA ASP A 133 -28.95 19.58 2.83
C ASP A 133 -27.90 18.82 3.66
N ARG A 134 -28.25 18.52 4.92
CA ARG A 134 -27.39 17.77 5.84
C ARG A 134 -27.12 16.35 5.34
N ALA A 135 -28.09 15.69 4.72
CA ALA A 135 -27.93 14.31 4.26
C ALA A 135 -26.92 14.22 3.09
N ALA A 136 -27.01 15.12 2.12
CA ALA A 136 -26.09 15.25 1.00
C ALA A 136 -24.68 15.63 1.48
N TYR A 137 -24.56 16.53 2.47
CA TYR A 137 -23.28 16.86 3.10
C TYR A 137 -22.62 15.61 3.70
N GLN A 138 -23.37 14.86 4.52
CA GLN A 138 -22.87 13.63 5.15
C GLN A 138 -22.51 12.56 4.11
N ALA A 139 -23.29 12.43 3.04
CA ALA A 139 -22.98 11.51 1.94
C ALA A 139 -21.72 11.93 1.16
N ALA A 140 -21.45 13.23 0.97
CA ALA A 140 -20.21 13.72 0.41
C ALA A 140 -19.01 13.45 1.34
N LEU A 141 -19.15 13.78 2.62
CA LEU A 141 -18.12 13.56 3.64
C LEU A 141 -17.73 12.08 3.72
N ARG A 142 -18.70 11.16 3.81
CA ARG A 142 -18.43 9.71 3.84
C ARG A 142 -17.61 9.23 2.63
N ARG A 143 -17.88 9.77 1.43
CA ARG A 143 -17.13 9.42 0.21
C ARG A 143 -15.69 9.90 0.27
N ILE A 144 -15.44 11.08 0.85
CA ILE A 144 -14.10 11.65 1.04
C ILE A 144 -13.33 10.86 2.10
N VAL A 145 -13.89 10.74 3.31
CA VAL A 145 -13.33 9.98 4.43
C VAL A 145 -13.03 8.53 4.03
N GLY A 146 -13.92 7.91 3.25
CA GLY A 146 -13.75 6.53 2.81
C GLY A 146 -12.50 6.30 1.95
N VAL A 147 -12.02 7.30 1.20
CA VAL A 147 -10.76 7.17 0.45
C VAL A 147 -9.57 7.05 1.40
N ALA A 148 -9.50 7.91 2.41
CA ALA A 148 -8.45 7.87 3.43
C ALA A 148 -8.50 6.58 4.28
N ALA A 149 -9.69 6.16 4.70
CA ALA A 149 -9.87 4.94 5.49
C ALA A 149 -9.37 3.68 4.76
N ARG A 150 -9.62 3.57 3.44
CA ARG A 150 -9.09 2.46 2.62
C ARG A 150 -7.57 2.47 2.46
N ARG A 151 -6.91 3.58 2.80
CA ARG A 151 -5.45 3.73 2.85
C ARG A 151 -4.89 3.56 4.26
N GLY A 152 -5.75 3.29 5.24
CA GLY A 152 -5.37 2.93 6.60
C GLY A 152 -5.24 4.09 7.59
N PHE A 153 -5.54 5.32 7.16
CA PHE A 153 -5.52 6.46 8.06
C PHE A 153 -6.57 6.31 9.16
N SER A 154 -6.27 6.83 10.35
CA SER A 154 -7.16 6.69 11.49
C SER A 154 -8.52 7.35 11.21
N SER A 155 -9.57 6.87 11.88
CA SER A 155 -10.90 7.44 11.70
C SER A 155 -10.94 8.92 12.06
N ALA A 156 -10.26 9.31 13.15
CA ALA A 156 -10.20 10.70 13.59
C ALA A 156 -9.53 11.61 12.56
N GLU A 157 -8.34 11.25 12.07
CA GLU A 157 -7.62 12.04 11.07
C GLU A 157 -8.37 12.11 9.74
N SER A 158 -8.92 10.98 9.30
CA SER A 158 -9.68 10.90 8.05
C SER A 158 -10.92 11.80 8.09
N ILE A 159 -11.65 11.81 9.21
CA ILE A 159 -12.83 12.67 9.41
C ILE A 159 -12.41 14.14 9.46
N ALA A 160 -11.39 14.49 10.24
CA ALA A 160 -10.93 15.86 10.38
C ALA A 160 -10.46 16.44 9.04
N ALA A 161 -9.55 15.75 8.34
CA ALA A 161 -9.04 16.17 7.04
C ALA A 161 -10.15 16.17 5.96
N GLY A 162 -11.01 15.14 5.95
CA GLY A 162 -12.11 15.05 5.01
C GLY A 162 -13.16 16.16 5.18
N LYS A 163 -13.41 16.58 6.42
CA LYS A 163 -14.29 17.72 6.72
C LYS A 163 -13.69 19.02 6.21
N ALA A 164 -12.44 19.30 6.55
CA ALA A 164 -11.73 20.49 6.09
C ALA A 164 -11.74 20.60 4.55
N ALA A 165 -11.32 19.54 3.86
CA ALA A 165 -11.28 19.51 2.39
C ALA A 165 -12.67 19.69 1.74
N LEU A 166 -13.74 19.17 2.37
CA LEU A 166 -15.11 19.38 1.89
C LEU A 166 -15.57 20.83 2.07
N GLU A 167 -15.25 21.44 3.20
CA GLU A 167 -15.58 22.83 3.51
C GLU A 167 -14.86 23.80 2.57
N ASP A 168 -13.56 23.59 2.36
CA ASP A 168 -12.76 24.36 1.40
C ASP A 168 -13.35 24.25 -0.01
N ARG A 169 -13.68 23.02 -0.44
CA ARG A 169 -14.29 22.80 -1.75
C ARG A 169 -15.66 23.49 -1.90
N ILE A 170 -16.47 23.51 -0.84
CA ILE A 170 -17.75 24.22 -0.85
C ILE A 170 -17.52 25.73 -0.95
N ALA A 171 -16.51 26.27 -0.24
CA ALA A 171 -16.15 27.68 -0.33
C ALA A 171 -15.71 28.04 -1.77
N GLU A 172 -14.85 27.23 -2.40
CA GLU A 172 -14.44 27.40 -3.80
C GLU A 172 -15.63 27.42 -4.77
N LEU A 173 -16.59 26.51 -4.60
CA LEU A 173 -17.79 26.44 -5.45
C LEU A 173 -18.72 27.64 -5.26
N ARG A 174 -18.71 28.27 -4.08
CA ARG A 174 -19.46 29.51 -3.81
C ARG A 174 -18.76 30.73 -4.39
N SER A 175 -17.43 30.75 -4.40
CA SER A 175 -16.63 31.86 -4.92
C SER A 175 -16.45 31.81 -6.44
N THR A 176 -16.66 30.65 -7.06
CA THR A 176 -16.66 30.52 -8.52
C THR A 176 -17.99 31.05 -9.05
N PRO A 177 -18.03 32.23 -9.71
CA PRO A 177 -19.28 32.71 -10.29
C PRO A 177 -19.80 31.68 -11.31
N PRO A 178 -21.12 31.53 -11.47
CA PRO A 178 -21.64 30.78 -12.61
C PRO A 178 -20.97 31.37 -13.85
N CYS A 179 -20.32 30.52 -14.65
CA CYS A 179 -19.76 30.92 -15.93
C CYS A 179 -20.87 31.72 -16.63
N SER A 180 -20.66 33.03 -16.79
CA SER A 180 -21.64 33.91 -17.41
C SER A 180 -22.04 33.26 -18.73
N GLU A 181 -23.34 33.08 -18.92
CA GLU A 181 -23.89 32.64 -20.20
C GLU A 181 -23.22 33.45 -21.32
N ASP A 182 -22.67 32.75 -22.30
CA ASP A 182 -22.05 33.34 -23.47
C ASP A 182 -23.13 34.14 -24.24
N PRO A 183 -23.11 35.48 -24.25
CA PRO A 183 -24.16 36.25 -24.89
C PRO A 183 -23.80 36.36 -26.37
N GLY A 184 -24.08 35.30 -27.13
CA GLY A 184 -24.03 35.39 -28.59
C GLY A 184 -23.54 34.15 -29.32
N ALA A 185 -24.37 33.10 -29.35
CA ALA A 185 -24.38 32.26 -30.54
C ALA A 185 -25.17 33.01 -31.63
N PRO A 186 -24.57 33.43 -32.76
CA PRO A 186 -25.35 33.96 -33.86
C PRO A 186 -26.25 32.85 -34.42
N ASP A 187 -27.53 33.19 -34.53
CA ASP A 187 -28.57 32.44 -35.19
C ASP A 187 -28.07 31.93 -36.55
N ARG A 188 -27.89 30.61 -36.67
CA ARG A 188 -27.62 29.97 -37.95
C ARG A 188 -28.93 29.68 -38.66
N ALA A 189 -29.67 30.75 -38.94
CA ALA A 189 -30.61 30.77 -40.04
C ALA A 189 -29.79 30.74 -41.36
N ASN A 190 -30.16 29.79 -42.22
CA ASN A 190 -29.91 29.78 -43.66
C ASN A 190 -28.51 29.36 -44.14
N ARG A 191 -28.39 28.09 -44.56
CA ARG A 191 -27.63 27.72 -45.77
C ARG A 191 -28.46 26.72 -46.58
N ARG A 192 -28.82 27.19 -47.78
CA ARG A 192 -29.28 26.40 -48.92
C ARG A 192 -28.21 25.40 -49.36
#